data_AF-A0A8T3TYA5-F1
#
_entry.id   AF-A0A8T3TYA5-F1
#
_cell.length_a   1.000
_cell.length_b   1.000
_cell.length_c   1.000
_cell.angle_alpha   90.00
_cell.angle_beta   90.00
_cell.angle_gamma   90.00
#
_symmetry.space_group_name_H-M   'P 1'
#
loop_
_entity.id
_entity.type
_entity.pdbx_description
1 polymer ?
#
loop_
_entity_poly.entity_id
_entity_poly.type
_entity_poly.pdbx_seq_one_letter_code
_entity_poly.pdbx_strand_id
1 'polypeptide(L)'
;NNRWYEENYKKDLELATDIFNGNTDKDKLEEIHQKSKTQIKYAIRLVKHWGLEPFLLENRKKRISDEKKKELIKELKEGKEKIIEIGIKYKIVSLSTLYSLSKNK
;
A
#
# COMPACT_ATOMS: atom_id res chain seq x y z
N ASN A 1 0.26 10.32 -19.49
CA ASN A 1 0.66 9.36 -18.44
C ASN A 1 0.51 9.83 -16.98
N ASN A 2 0.32 11.12 -16.65
CA ASN A 2 0.16 11.55 -15.24
C ASN A 2 -1.25 11.38 -14.65
N ARG A 3 -2.31 11.54 -15.45
CA ARG A 3 -3.70 11.60 -14.96
C ARG A 3 -4.16 10.33 -14.22
N TRP A 4 -3.85 9.15 -14.76
CA TRP A 4 -4.20 7.86 -14.15
C TRP A 4 -3.49 7.62 -12.81
N TYR A 5 -2.24 8.09 -12.67
CA TYR A 5 -1.50 8.00 -11.41
C TYR A 5 -2.11 8.91 -10.33
N GLU A 6 -2.49 10.14 -10.71
CA GLU A 6 -3.15 11.09 -9.81
C GLU A 6 -4.53 10.62 -9.36
N GLU A 7 -5.33 10.03 -10.26
CA GLU A 7 -6.64 9.47 -9.93
C GLU A 7 -6.54 8.30 -8.94
N ASN A 8 -5.59 7.38 -9.12
CA ASN A 8 -5.38 6.29 -8.17
C ASN A 8 -4.84 6.78 -6.82
N TYR A 9 -3.96 7.79 -6.83
CA TYR A 9 -3.50 8.43 -5.60
C TYR A 9 -4.67 9.00 -4.79
N LYS A 10 -5.57 9.77 -5.41
CA LYS A 10 -6.71 10.36 -4.72
C LYS A 10 -7.60 9.31 -4.07
N LYS A 11 -7.97 8.27 -4.81
CA LYS A 11 -8.78 7.15 -4.29
C LYS A 11 -8.13 6.45 -3.10
N ASP A 12 -6.81 6.23 -3.15
CA ASP A 12 -6.10 5.59 -2.05
C ASP A 12 -6.01 6.50 -0.81
N LEU A 13 -5.87 7.82 -1.01
CA LEU A 13 -5.86 8.80 0.08
C LEU A 13 -7.25 8.97 0.72
N GLU A 14 -8.30 8.98 -0.08
CA GLU A 14 -9.70 9.02 0.39
C GLU A 14 -9.99 7.81 1.29
N LEU A 15 -9.66 6.60 0.83
CA LEU A 15 -9.76 5.38 1.65
C LEU A 15 -8.97 5.50 2.95
N ALA A 16 -7.72 5.96 2.89
CA ALA A 16 -6.90 6.08 4.08
C ALA A 16 -7.46 7.10 5.08
N THR A 17 -8.05 8.19 4.57
CA THR A 17 -8.69 9.24 5.36
C THR A 17 -9.92 8.70 6.09
N ASP A 18 -10.78 7.95 5.41
CA ASP A 18 -11.94 7.31 6.03
C ASP A 18 -11.52 6.36 7.17
N ILE A 19 -10.48 5.56 6.92
CA ILE A 19 -9.92 4.65 7.93
C ILE A 19 -9.35 5.43 9.12
N PHE A 20 -8.59 6.50 8.84
CA PHE A 20 -7.98 7.34 9.86
C PHE A 20 -9.02 8.04 10.73
N ASN A 21 -10.16 8.42 10.14
CA ASN A 21 -11.32 8.99 10.84
C ASN A 21 -12.16 7.93 11.58
N GLY A 22 -11.71 6.68 11.64
CA GLY A 22 -12.30 5.62 12.46
C GLY A 22 -13.20 4.64 11.72
N ASN A 23 -13.45 4.82 10.42
CA ASN A 23 -14.23 3.86 9.64
C ASN A 23 -13.37 2.62 9.34
N THR A 24 -13.60 1.52 10.06
CA THR A 24 -12.87 0.25 9.83
C THR A 24 -13.78 -0.90 9.41
N ASP A 25 -15.04 -0.59 9.07
CA ASP A 25 -15.98 -1.55 8.50
C ASP A 25 -15.52 -1.93 7.08
N LYS A 26 -15.12 -3.19 6.92
CA LYS A 26 -14.52 -3.66 5.68
C LYS A 26 -15.54 -3.69 4.55
N ASP A 27 -16.77 -4.12 4.83
CA ASP A 27 -17.77 -4.31 3.79
C ASP A 27 -18.24 -2.94 3.26
N LYS A 28 -18.43 -1.97 4.17
CA LYS A 28 -18.73 -0.59 3.80
C LYS A 28 -17.60 0.06 2.99
N LEU A 29 -16.35 -0.15 3.39
CA LEU A 29 -15.20 0.41 2.66
C LEU A 29 -14.99 -0.25 1.29
N GLU A 30 -15.28 -1.54 1.15
CA GLU A 30 -15.25 -2.24 -0.14
C GLU A 30 -16.25 -1.62 -1.13
N GLU A 31 -17.47 -1.33 -0.67
CA GLU A 31 -18.52 -0.71 -1.46
C GLU A 31 -18.14 0.72 -1.89
N ILE A 32 -17.78 1.59 -0.94
CA ILE A 32 -17.48 3.01 -1.20
C ILE A 32 -16.26 3.16 -2.12
N HIS A 33 -15.18 2.43 -1.82
CA HIS A 33 -13.89 2.61 -2.49
C HIS A 33 -13.69 1.66 -3.67
N GLN A 34 -14.64 0.77 -3.93
CA GLN A 34 -14.59 -0.23 -5.01
C GLN A 34 -13.26 -1.00 -5.02
N LYS A 35 -12.81 -1.41 -3.83
CA LYS A 35 -11.57 -2.18 -3.64
C LYS A 35 -11.89 -3.54 -3.05
N SER A 36 -10.99 -4.50 -3.30
CA SER A 36 -11.11 -5.83 -2.72
C SER A 36 -10.92 -5.82 -1.19
N LYS A 37 -11.57 -6.76 -0.50
CA LYS A 37 -11.38 -7.05 0.94
C LYS A 37 -9.92 -7.11 1.37
N THR A 38 -9.06 -7.68 0.53
CA THR A 38 -7.62 -7.79 0.79
C THR A 38 -6.93 -6.43 0.78
N GLN A 39 -7.27 -5.57 -0.19
CA GLN A 39 -6.75 -4.20 -0.25
C GLN A 39 -7.25 -3.36 0.92
N ILE A 40 -8.53 -3.48 1.29
CA ILE A 40 -9.09 -2.77 2.45
C ILE A 40 -8.39 -3.21 3.74
N LYS A 41 -8.26 -4.53 3.99
CA LYS A 41 -7.52 -5.05 5.15
C LYS A 41 -6.08 -4.53 5.19
N TYR A 42 -5.42 -4.46 4.04
CA TYR A 42 -4.06 -3.96 3.93
C TYR A 42 -3.96 -2.46 4.24
N ALA A 43 -4.84 -1.64 3.65
CA ALA A 43 -4.92 -0.21 3.92
C ALA A 43 -5.17 0.06 5.41
N ILE A 44 -6.08 -0.69 6.06
CA ILE A 44 -6.32 -0.59 7.50
C ILE A 44 -5.04 -0.84 8.29
N ARG A 45 -4.25 -1.86 7.93
CA ARG A 45 -2.99 -2.15 8.62
C ARG A 45 -1.94 -1.06 8.42
N LEU A 46 -1.82 -0.52 7.21
CA LEU A 46 -0.93 0.61 6.92
C LEU A 46 -1.33 1.85 7.74
N VAL A 47 -2.61 2.21 7.74
CA VAL A 47 -3.09 3.39 8.47
C VAL A 47 -2.94 3.22 9.98
N LYS A 48 -3.20 2.02 10.52
CA LYS A 48 -2.97 1.76 11.95
C LYS A 48 -1.50 1.90 12.37
N HIS A 49 -0.56 1.63 11.47
CA HIS A 49 0.86 1.63 11.80
C HIS A 49 1.53 2.99 11.51
N TRP A 50 1.14 3.67 10.43
CA TRP A 50 1.80 4.88 9.95
C TRP A 50 0.87 6.10 9.80
N GLY A 51 -0.41 5.96 10.12
CA GLY A 51 -1.41 6.98 9.81
C GLY A 51 -1.55 7.21 8.30
N LEU A 52 -1.68 8.47 7.90
CA LEU A 52 -1.83 8.85 6.49
C LEU A 52 -0.49 8.99 5.76
N GLU A 53 0.65 8.96 6.47
CA GLU A 53 1.97 9.24 5.91
C GLU A 53 2.26 8.48 4.60
N PRO A 54 2.03 7.15 4.48
CA PRO A 54 2.33 6.40 3.25
C PRO A 54 1.48 6.83 2.05
N PHE A 55 0.29 7.40 2.32
CA PHE A 55 -0.69 7.75 1.31
C PHE A 55 -0.49 9.16 0.76
N LEU A 56 0.30 10.01 1.41
CA LEU A 56 0.59 11.38 0.95
C LEU A 56 1.37 11.37 -0.39
N LEU A 57 1.07 12.34 -1.25
CA LEU A 57 1.62 12.42 -2.61
C LEU A 57 3.16 12.44 -2.62
N GLU A 58 3.75 13.19 -1.69
CA GLU A 58 5.19 13.31 -1.53
C GLU A 58 5.85 11.94 -1.28
N ASN A 59 5.23 11.08 -0.48
CA ASN A 59 5.76 9.77 -0.14
C ASN A 59 5.51 8.76 -1.26
N ARG A 60 4.43 8.91 -2.02
CA ARG A 60 4.20 8.11 -3.24
C ARG A 60 5.15 8.44 -4.38
N LYS A 61 5.54 9.71 -4.51
CA LYS A 61 6.48 10.15 -5.56
C LYS A 61 7.91 9.73 -5.27
N LYS A 62 8.26 9.46 -4.00
CA LYS A 62 9.58 8.93 -3.64
C LYS A 62 9.77 7.58 -4.32
N ARG A 63 10.69 7.54 -5.28
CA ARG A 63 11.15 6.27 -5.85
C ARG A 63 11.83 5.47 -4.76
N ILE A 64 11.53 4.18 -4.70
CA ILE A 64 12.32 3.21 -3.94
C ILE A 64 13.69 3.15 -4.63
N SER A 65 14.77 3.41 -3.90
CA SER A 65 16.12 3.31 -4.45
C SER A 65 16.41 1.88 -4.91
N ASP A 66 17.32 1.71 -5.87
CA ASP A 66 17.65 0.39 -6.39
C ASP A 66 18.23 -0.55 -5.32
N GLU A 67 19.01 0.00 -4.38
CA GLU A 67 19.53 -0.74 -3.23
C GLU A 67 18.40 -1.26 -2.34
N LYS A 68 17.45 -0.39 -1.98
CA LYS A 68 16.29 -0.75 -1.15
C LYS A 68 15.35 -1.70 -1.88
N LYS A 69 15.25 -1.57 -3.20
CA LYS A 69 14.49 -2.51 -4.06
C LYS A 69 15.14 -3.89 -4.06
N LYS A 70 16.47 -3.99 -4.14
CA LYS A 70 17.20 -5.28 -4.04
C LYS A 70 16.98 -5.94 -2.69
N GLU A 71 17.08 -5.17 -1.61
CA GLU A 71 16.79 -5.63 -0.24
C GLU A 71 15.36 -6.17 -0.13
N LEU A 72 14.36 -5.41 -0.61
CA LEU A 72 12.96 -5.81 -0.59
C LEU A 72 12.71 -7.11 -1.38
N ILE A 73 13.28 -7.24 -2.58
CA ILE A 73 13.16 -8.46 -3.39
C ILE A 73 13.78 -9.65 -2.67
N LYS A 74 14.93 -9.46 -2.01
CA LYS A 74 15.59 -10.50 -1.21
C LYS A 74 14.71 -10.94 -0.05
N GLU A 75 14.17 -10.01 0.75
CA GLU A 75 13.26 -10.34 1.86
C GLU A 75 11.99 -11.06 1.38
N LEU A 76 11.40 -10.62 0.26
CA LEU A 76 10.24 -11.25 -0.36
C LEU A 76 10.54 -12.69 -0.85
N LYS A 77 11.73 -12.94 -1.38
CA LYS A 77 12.17 -14.26 -1.87
C LYS A 77 12.56 -15.22 -0.75
N GLU A 78 13.22 -14.72 0.29
CA GLU A 78 13.64 -15.51 1.44
C GLU A 78 12.45 -15.95 2.31
N GLY A 79 11.26 -15.38 2.12
CA GLY A 79 10.04 -15.76 2.84
C GLY A 79 10.09 -15.53 4.34
N LYS A 80 11.11 -14.79 4.82
CA LYS A 80 11.33 -14.49 6.24
C LYS A 80 10.16 -13.71 6.84
N GLU A 81 9.52 -12.87 6.04
CA GLU A 81 8.33 -12.09 6.41
C GLU A 81 7.24 -12.23 5.33
N LYS A 82 5.96 -12.18 5.73
CA LYS A 82 4.84 -12.22 4.78
C LYS A 82 4.83 -10.94 3.94
N ILE A 83 4.39 -11.02 2.68
CA ILE A 83 4.33 -9.89 1.74
C ILE A 83 3.65 -8.63 2.32
N ILE A 84 2.63 -8.82 3.17
CA ILE A 84 1.93 -7.73 3.85
C ILE A 84 2.83 -7.04 4.89
N GLU A 85 3.60 -7.80 5.67
CA GLU A 85 4.49 -7.22 6.71
C GLU A 85 5.59 -6.38 6.05
N ILE A 86 6.18 -6.89 4.98
CA ILE A 86 7.16 -6.16 4.16
C ILE A 86 6.52 -4.88 3.61
N GLY A 87 5.31 -4.98 3.08
CA GLY A 87 4.55 -3.81 2.63
C GLY A 87 4.39 -2.72 3.70
N ILE A 88 4.06 -3.11 4.93
CA ILE A 88 3.92 -2.19 6.06
C ILE A 88 5.28 -1.62 6.45
N LYS A 89 6.30 -2.45 6.65
CA LYS A 89 7.67 -2.05 7.02
C LYS A 89 8.27 -1.01 6.08
N TYR A 90 8.03 -1.17 4.77
CA TYR A 90 8.56 -0.28 3.74
C TYR A 90 7.57 0.80 3.26
N LYS A 91 6.41 0.96 3.92
CA LYS A 91 5.37 1.95 3.59
C LYS A 91 4.86 1.86 2.14
N ILE A 92 4.80 0.65 1.58
CA ILE A 92 4.41 0.43 0.17
C ILE A 92 2.90 0.33 0.08
N VAL A 93 2.21 1.35 -0.44
CA VAL A 93 0.74 1.33 -0.49
C VAL A 93 0.18 0.32 -1.50
N SER A 94 0.91 0.09 -2.59
CA SER A 94 0.44 -0.76 -3.67
C SER A 94 0.77 -2.24 -3.43
N LEU A 95 -0.25 -3.05 -3.12
CA LEU A 95 -0.09 -4.51 -3.08
C LEU A 95 0.36 -5.10 -4.42
N SER A 96 -0.08 -4.55 -5.54
CA SER A 96 0.34 -5.03 -6.87
C SER A 96 1.83 -4.80 -7.10
N THR A 97 2.39 -3.71 -6.59
CA THR A 97 3.84 -3.46 -6.60
C THR A 97 4.57 -4.54 -5.82
N LEU A 98 4.10 -4.91 -4.63
CA LEU A 98 4.71 -6.00 -3.85
C LEU A 98 4.67 -7.34 -4.59
N TYR A 99 3.52 -7.71 -5.16
CA TYR A 99 3.39 -8.95 -5.94
C TYR A 99 4.24 -8.95 -7.22
N SER A 100 4.41 -7.80 -7.86
CA SER A 100 5.31 -7.67 -9.02
C SER A 100 6.77 -7.87 -8.60
N LEU A 101 7.17 -7.33 -7.44
CA LEU A 101 8.52 -7.47 -6.92
C LEU A 101 8.81 -8.90 -6.46
N SER A 102 7.83 -9.59 -5.87
CA SER A 102 7.99 -10.99 -5.45
C SER A 102 8.11 -11.96 -6.64
N LYS A 103 7.59 -11.60 -7.82
CA LYS A 103 7.63 -12.42 -9.04
C LYS A 103 8.82 -12.12 -9.95
N ASN A 104 9.59 -11.06 -9.70
CA ASN A 104 10.78 -10.76 -10.49
C ASN A 104 11.83 -11.87 -10.28
N LYS A 105 12.02 -12.68 -11.33
CA LYS A 105 13.04 -13.74 -11.39
C LYS A 105 14.42 -13.12 -11.41
#